data_AF-A0A956PER1-F1
#
_entry.id   AF-A0A956PER1-F1
#
_cell.length_a   1.000
_cell.length_b   1.000
_cell.length_c   1.000
_cell.angle_alpha   90.00
_cell.angle_beta   90.00
_cell.angle_gamma   90.00
#
_symmetry.space_group_name_H-M   'P 1'
#
loop_
_entity.id
_entity.type
_entity.pdbx_description
1 polymer ?
#
loop_
_entity_poly.entity_id
_entity_poly.type
_entity_poly.pdbx_seq_one_letter_code
_entity_poly.pdbx_strand_id
1 'polypeptide(L)'
;MAQKSSYTDIVHHIVRDSEENLSLNEIVERLTQETEDNPPKNARSTTRSAMRNSILIQSVGRDQFSWMPRLLKEARIRVTLHPHDLAEHKVHWDTDALLTLWPSFDEPETRREREDVTWSLESGAQVTLSLQEEDEVLFSEMNSVLKSWLEEMGAKPGDDLIVVCLDPLKHHFEVIFQSRAERNEKLVSGRNRAVKRKMEEFLATQRDHVAKPREIMASLVAGRAYHDSIPPQTLSNLLPEGVVERYGVRTPEDAFDAEAKESKVIPFPKKPEELEERKEAEHHKSSVALDIPFNTGRELPDEKAYIEGLEMLHDKGKITPALAIHVLNLSRICSPAYALLSQTSEYKTEALDLAGQAVVASERRIAHGLVESLITGGEFAIEEAIADYLEARSFLARALWHGGSFDDAIEQAMHCFEVDPEDPAVREDLFVMLFDTDRHDMVVRLLESFPGASVTEELYHKALAELLEDPESREAKKALRKAVTHNDWLAGRFLGEDPKKAKRSSIDEGTAYEAAYGFLWRREDVIFDMLEEIVLAKR
;
A
#
# COMPACT_ATOMS: atom_id res chain seq x y z
N MET A 1 -26.79 42.85 -12.85
CA MET A 1 -27.84 41.82 -12.97
C MET A 1 -27.49 40.76 -11.95
N ALA A 2 -28.37 40.43 -10.99
CA ALA A 2 -28.07 39.41 -9.99
C ALA A 2 -27.80 38.08 -10.70
N GLN A 3 -26.58 37.56 -10.56
CA GLN A 3 -26.17 36.29 -11.15
C GLN A 3 -27.05 35.21 -10.53
N LYS A 4 -27.90 34.57 -11.33
CA LYS A 4 -28.71 33.45 -10.85
C LYS A 4 -27.73 32.35 -10.43
N SER A 5 -27.63 32.08 -9.13
CA SER A 5 -26.80 31.01 -8.58
C SER A 5 -27.18 29.69 -9.25
N SER A 6 -26.18 28.89 -9.63
CA SER A 6 -26.47 27.57 -10.19
C SER A 6 -27.02 26.64 -9.11
N TYR A 7 -27.76 25.59 -9.48
CA TYR A 7 -28.22 24.59 -8.51
C TYR A 7 -27.05 23.92 -7.76
N THR A 8 -25.88 23.82 -8.40
CA THR A 8 -24.65 23.34 -7.74
C THR A 8 -24.20 24.28 -6.62
N ASP A 9 -24.23 25.60 -6.85
CA ASP A 9 -23.85 26.58 -5.83
C ASP A 9 -24.83 26.57 -4.65
N ILE A 10 -26.13 26.39 -4.94
CA ILE A 10 -27.16 26.23 -3.91
C ILE A 10 -26.89 24.97 -3.07
N VAL A 11 -26.56 23.84 -3.69
CA VAL A 11 -26.19 22.61 -2.96
C VAL A 11 -24.95 22.82 -2.08
N HIS A 12 -23.95 23.54 -2.57
CA HIS A 12 -22.78 23.90 -1.75
C HIS A 12 -23.17 24.75 -0.55
N HIS A 13 -24.01 25.78 -0.73
CA HIS A 13 -24.49 26.62 0.38
C HIS A 13 -25.28 25.81 1.41
N ILE A 14 -26.19 24.93 0.97
CA ILE A 14 -26.97 24.06 1.86
C ILE A 14 -26.05 23.22 2.76
N VAL A 15 -25.01 22.60 2.20
CA VAL A 15 -24.07 21.77 2.96
C VAL A 15 -23.15 22.64 3.82
N ARG A 16 -22.60 23.74 3.28
CA ARG A 16 -21.70 24.66 4.00
C ARG A 16 -22.39 25.30 5.21
N ASP A 17 -23.61 25.75 5.07
CA ASP A 17 -24.29 26.53 6.11
C ASP A 17 -24.98 25.63 7.17
N SER A 18 -25.01 24.30 6.94
CA SER A 18 -25.49 23.32 7.92
C SER A 18 -24.46 23.07 9.02
N GLU A 19 -24.88 23.11 10.29
CA GLU A 19 -24.03 22.74 11.42
C GLU A 19 -23.81 21.23 11.53
N GLU A 20 -24.79 20.43 11.06
CA GLU A 20 -24.78 18.98 11.11
C GLU A 20 -24.52 18.35 9.74
N ASN A 21 -24.12 17.07 9.75
CA ASN A 21 -24.01 16.27 8.53
C ASN A 21 -25.40 16.01 7.96
N LEU A 22 -25.56 16.18 6.65
CA LEU A 22 -26.85 16.03 5.97
C LEU A 22 -26.89 14.74 5.17
N SER A 23 -28.04 14.08 5.15
CA SER A 23 -28.33 13.01 4.21
C SER A 23 -28.62 13.55 2.81
N LEU A 24 -28.47 12.71 1.78
CA LEU A 24 -28.86 13.07 0.41
C LEU A 24 -30.33 13.55 0.34
N ASN A 25 -31.23 12.94 1.12
CA ASN A 25 -32.65 13.31 1.11
C ASN A 25 -32.87 14.72 1.67
N GLU A 26 -32.21 15.07 2.77
CA GLU A 26 -32.30 16.41 3.38
C GLU A 26 -31.74 17.48 2.45
N ILE A 27 -30.62 17.21 1.77
CA ILE A 27 -30.06 18.15 0.79
C ILE A 27 -31.03 18.35 -0.37
N VAL A 28 -31.66 17.28 -0.88
CA VAL A 28 -32.66 17.36 -1.96
C VAL A 28 -33.91 18.13 -1.52
N GLU A 29 -34.37 17.93 -0.30
CA GLU A 29 -35.51 18.64 0.26
C GLU A 29 -35.22 20.15 0.36
N ARG A 30 -34.08 20.52 0.96
CA ARG A 30 -33.64 21.93 1.06
C ARG A 30 -33.44 22.56 -0.31
N LEU A 31 -32.84 21.84 -1.26
CA LEU A 31 -32.70 22.33 -2.64
C LEU A 31 -34.07 22.62 -3.27
N THR A 32 -35.04 21.74 -3.05
CA THR A 32 -36.40 21.92 -3.60
C THR A 32 -37.11 23.12 -2.96
N GLN A 33 -36.92 23.34 -1.66
CA GLN A 33 -37.46 24.50 -0.94
C GLN A 33 -36.82 25.81 -1.42
N GLU A 34 -35.49 25.87 -1.54
CA GLU A 34 -34.78 27.08 -1.98
C GLU A 34 -34.99 27.41 -3.47
N THR A 35 -35.48 26.45 -4.26
CA THR A 35 -35.71 26.60 -5.70
C THR A 35 -37.17 26.48 -6.10
N GLU A 36 -38.10 26.72 -5.17
CA GLU A 36 -39.55 26.60 -5.42
C GLU A 36 -40.01 27.40 -6.66
N ASP A 37 -39.47 28.61 -6.85
CA ASP A 37 -39.79 29.48 -7.99
C ASP A 37 -39.18 29.02 -9.33
N ASN A 38 -38.19 28.14 -9.30
CA ASN A 38 -37.52 27.61 -10.48
C ASN A 38 -36.85 26.26 -10.13
N PRO A 39 -37.61 25.15 -10.07
CA PRO A 39 -37.09 23.89 -9.58
C PRO A 39 -36.23 23.18 -10.63
N PRO A 40 -35.21 22.40 -10.21
CA PRO A 40 -34.48 21.52 -11.12
C PRO A 40 -35.40 20.42 -11.67
N LYS A 41 -35.19 20.04 -12.94
CA LYS A 41 -35.96 18.93 -13.59
C LYS A 41 -35.92 17.63 -12.78
N ASN A 42 -34.82 17.37 -12.08
CA ASN A 42 -34.67 16.23 -11.17
C ASN A 42 -33.73 16.62 -10.03
N ALA A 43 -34.30 17.12 -8.93
CA ALA A 43 -33.54 17.60 -7.76
C ALA A 43 -32.55 16.56 -7.22
N ARG A 44 -32.93 15.27 -7.18
CA ARG A 44 -32.06 14.19 -6.70
C ARG A 44 -30.84 13.96 -7.59
N SER A 45 -31.03 13.90 -8.91
CA SER A 45 -29.93 13.76 -9.87
C SER A 45 -29.03 14.99 -9.87
N THR A 46 -29.61 16.19 -9.78
CA THR A 46 -28.86 17.45 -9.70
C THR A 46 -27.99 17.49 -8.45
N THR A 47 -28.55 17.12 -7.29
CA THR A 47 -27.81 17.04 -6.02
C THR A 47 -26.66 16.04 -6.09
N ARG A 48 -26.91 14.81 -6.58
CA ARG A 48 -25.86 13.80 -6.76
C ARG A 48 -24.74 14.27 -7.69
N SER A 49 -25.11 14.95 -8.77
CA SER A 49 -24.13 15.50 -9.70
C SER A 49 -23.30 16.62 -9.08
N ALA A 50 -23.91 17.49 -8.27
CA ALA A 50 -23.21 18.54 -7.55
C ALA A 50 -22.21 17.96 -6.54
N MET A 51 -22.64 16.99 -5.71
CA MET A 51 -21.78 16.35 -4.72
C MET A 51 -20.64 15.56 -5.37
N ARG A 52 -20.92 14.78 -6.43
CA ARG A 52 -19.88 13.99 -7.13
C ARG A 52 -18.75 14.84 -7.69
N ASN A 53 -19.04 16.07 -8.09
CA ASN A 53 -18.07 16.97 -8.71
C ASN A 53 -17.47 17.97 -7.70
N SER A 54 -17.78 17.83 -6.41
CA SER A 54 -17.35 18.74 -5.36
C SER A 54 -16.30 18.07 -4.48
N ILE A 55 -15.14 18.70 -4.32
CA ILE A 55 -14.17 18.28 -3.31
C ILE A 55 -14.54 18.81 -1.92
N LEU A 56 -15.37 19.85 -1.85
CA LEU A 56 -15.78 20.47 -0.60
C LEU A 56 -16.93 19.72 0.09
N ILE A 57 -17.67 18.87 -0.63
CA ILE A 57 -18.74 18.04 -0.06
C ILE A 57 -18.25 16.59 -0.01
N GLN A 58 -17.99 16.10 1.20
CA GLN A 58 -17.46 14.75 1.41
C GLN A 58 -18.47 13.82 2.06
N SER A 59 -18.48 12.56 1.62
CA SER A 59 -19.21 11.49 2.29
C SER A 59 -18.49 11.11 3.57
N VAL A 60 -19.22 11.03 4.69
CA VAL A 60 -18.71 10.61 6.01
C VAL A 60 -19.26 9.25 6.45
N GLY A 61 -19.86 8.51 5.51
CA GLY A 61 -20.49 7.21 5.74
C GLY A 61 -22.01 7.30 5.97
N ARG A 62 -22.70 6.14 5.91
CA ARG A 62 -24.16 6.01 6.16
C ARG A 62 -25.05 6.98 5.35
N ASP A 63 -24.68 7.29 4.11
CA ASP A 63 -25.39 8.25 3.23
C ASP A 63 -25.44 9.69 3.81
N GLN A 64 -24.48 10.05 4.66
CA GLN A 64 -24.29 11.39 5.21
C GLN A 64 -23.13 12.12 4.54
N PHE A 65 -23.30 13.43 4.39
CA PHE A 65 -22.37 14.33 3.74
C PHE A 65 -22.04 15.51 4.65
N SER A 66 -20.79 15.97 4.59
CA SER A 66 -20.30 17.11 5.35
C SER A 66 -19.49 18.07 4.50
N TRP A 67 -19.22 19.24 5.06
CA TRP A 67 -18.41 20.27 4.46
C TRP A 67 -16.94 20.07 4.83
N MET A 68 -16.05 20.04 3.83
CA MET A 68 -14.63 19.73 3.99
C MET A 68 -13.94 20.57 5.07
N PRO A 69 -14.05 21.92 5.08
CA PRO A 69 -13.54 22.73 6.18
C PRO A 69 -13.96 22.23 7.57
N ARG A 70 -15.21 21.80 7.79
CA ARG A 70 -15.60 21.28 9.11
C ARG A 70 -14.90 19.96 9.45
N LEU A 71 -14.65 19.12 8.47
CA LEU A 71 -13.95 17.85 8.65
C LEU A 71 -12.46 18.03 8.94
N LEU A 72 -11.88 19.19 8.60
CA LEU A 72 -10.49 19.50 8.90
C LEU A 72 -10.27 19.92 10.35
N LYS A 73 -11.33 20.22 11.12
CA LYS A 73 -11.19 20.61 12.52
C LYS A 73 -10.44 19.51 13.30
N GLU A 74 -9.38 19.89 13.98
CA GLU A 74 -8.42 19.03 14.70
C GLU A 74 -7.51 18.17 13.82
N ALA A 75 -7.57 18.31 12.49
CA ALA A 75 -6.59 17.70 11.60
C ALA A 75 -5.20 18.29 11.83
N ARG A 76 -4.19 17.43 11.73
CA ARG A 76 -2.77 17.74 11.87
C ARG A 76 -2.05 17.33 10.61
N ILE A 77 -1.37 18.28 9.99
CA ILE A 77 -0.51 18.03 8.83
C ILE A 77 0.93 18.39 9.16
N ARG A 78 1.85 17.89 8.33
CA ARG A 78 3.28 18.20 8.41
C ARG A 78 3.64 19.07 7.22
N VAL A 79 4.39 20.14 7.46
CA VAL A 79 5.02 20.97 6.43
C VAL A 79 6.52 20.88 6.64
N THR A 80 7.20 20.13 5.79
CA THR A 80 8.66 19.97 5.83
C THR A 80 9.32 21.24 5.30
N LEU A 81 10.32 21.77 6.01
CA LEU A 81 11.11 22.91 5.56
C LEU A 81 12.22 22.42 4.62
N HIS A 82 12.19 22.83 3.36
CA HIS A 82 13.22 22.51 2.38
C HIS A 82 14.35 23.55 2.37
N PRO A 83 15.52 23.25 1.77
CA PRO A 83 16.64 24.19 1.71
C PRO A 83 16.28 25.52 1.04
N HIS A 84 15.46 25.47 -0.02
CA HIS A 84 15.02 26.65 -0.75
C HIS A 84 14.00 27.48 0.05
N ASP A 85 13.18 26.86 0.91
CA ASP A 85 12.23 27.60 1.76
C ASP A 85 12.95 28.60 2.67
N LEU A 86 14.00 28.13 3.33
CA LEU A 86 14.79 28.94 4.27
C LEU A 86 15.65 29.98 3.52
N ALA A 87 16.19 29.62 2.36
CA ALA A 87 17.04 30.50 1.56
C ALA A 87 16.26 31.66 0.93
N GLU A 88 15.05 31.38 0.43
CA GLU A 88 14.19 32.36 -0.25
C GLU A 88 13.20 33.03 0.70
N HIS A 89 13.09 32.53 1.93
CA HIS A 89 12.08 32.92 2.91
C HIS A 89 10.65 32.78 2.38
N LYS A 90 10.41 31.68 1.68
CA LYS A 90 9.11 31.26 1.15
C LYS A 90 8.77 29.91 1.76
N VAL A 91 7.51 29.67 2.11
CA VAL A 91 7.05 28.32 2.49
C VAL A 91 6.32 27.75 1.29
N HIS A 92 6.86 26.69 0.72
CA HIS A 92 6.23 25.96 -0.38
C HIS A 92 5.20 24.96 0.14
N TRP A 93 4.08 24.85 -0.57
CA TRP A 93 2.94 24.08 -0.08
C TRP A 93 2.75 22.77 -0.84
N ASP A 94 2.77 21.66 -0.10
CA ASP A 94 2.32 20.36 -0.58
C ASP A 94 0.77 20.32 -0.66
N THR A 95 0.23 19.33 -1.37
CA THR A 95 -1.21 19.16 -1.64
C THR A 95 -2.06 19.11 -0.37
N ASP A 96 -1.60 18.39 0.66
CA ASP A 96 -2.32 18.30 1.94
C ASP A 96 -2.29 19.62 2.71
N ALA A 97 -1.18 20.36 2.67
CA ALA A 97 -1.10 21.72 3.20
C ALA A 97 -2.06 22.68 2.48
N LEU A 98 -2.05 22.67 1.15
CA LEU A 98 -2.95 23.50 0.34
C LEU A 98 -4.42 23.22 0.66
N LEU A 99 -4.82 21.95 0.69
CA LEU A 99 -6.21 21.56 0.95
C LEU A 99 -6.65 21.76 2.40
N THR A 100 -5.70 21.87 3.33
CA THR A 100 -5.98 22.16 4.73
C THR A 100 -6.13 23.67 4.96
N LEU A 101 -5.23 24.46 4.40
CA LEU A 101 -5.16 25.92 4.59
C LEU A 101 -6.16 26.67 3.69
N TRP A 102 -6.32 26.21 2.46
CA TRP A 102 -7.22 26.77 1.44
C TRP A 102 -8.04 25.66 0.76
N PRO A 103 -9.02 25.04 1.44
CA PRO A 103 -9.74 23.87 0.92
C PRO A 103 -10.44 24.10 -0.43
N SER A 104 -10.77 25.35 -0.77
CA SER A 104 -11.43 25.76 -2.00
C SER A 104 -10.48 26.26 -3.10
N PHE A 105 -9.15 26.15 -2.93
CA PHE A 105 -8.18 26.74 -3.87
C PHE A 105 -8.34 26.29 -5.32
N ASP A 106 -8.81 25.06 -5.53
CA ASP A 106 -8.98 24.42 -6.84
C ASP A 106 -10.45 24.42 -7.31
N GLU A 107 -11.34 25.13 -6.61
CA GLU A 107 -12.70 25.39 -7.10
C GLU A 107 -12.69 26.45 -8.22
N PRO A 108 -13.76 26.50 -9.05
CA PRO A 108 -13.98 27.60 -9.96
C PRO A 108 -13.96 28.94 -9.23
N GLU A 109 -13.57 29.99 -9.93
CA GLU A 109 -13.38 31.34 -9.38
C GLU A 109 -14.57 31.85 -8.55
N THR A 110 -15.79 31.43 -8.89
CA THR A 110 -17.02 31.79 -8.16
C THR A 110 -17.13 31.21 -6.75
N ARG A 111 -16.33 30.19 -6.40
CA ARG A 111 -16.33 29.47 -5.11
C ARG A 111 -14.96 29.39 -4.45
N ARG A 112 -13.92 29.90 -5.11
CA ARG A 112 -12.54 29.86 -4.64
C ARG A 112 -12.34 30.94 -3.58
N GLU A 113 -11.97 30.53 -2.37
CA GLU A 113 -11.54 31.44 -1.30
C GLU A 113 -10.01 31.55 -1.33
N ARG A 114 -9.50 32.78 -1.32
CA ARG A 114 -8.06 33.09 -1.24
C ARG A 114 -7.78 34.01 -0.05
N GLU A 115 -8.58 33.89 1.00
CA GLU A 115 -8.37 34.64 2.23
C GLU A 115 -7.04 34.25 2.87
N ASP A 116 -6.43 35.20 3.56
CA ASP A 116 -5.21 34.95 4.30
C ASP A 116 -5.47 34.01 5.47
N VAL A 117 -4.52 33.11 5.74
CA VAL A 117 -4.58 32.22 6.89
C VAL A 117 -3.82 32.81 8.07
N THR A 118 -4.31 32.56 9.27
CA THR A 118 -3.68 32.99 10.51
C THR A 118 -3.13 31.79 11.27
N TRP A 119 -1.82 31.80 11.50
CA TRP A 119 -1.11 30.84 12.33
C TRP A 119 -0.86 31.44 13.72
N SER A 120 -1.19 30.69 14.75
CA SER A 120 -0.77 30.96 16.13
C SER A 120 0.44 30.09 16.45
N LEU A 121 1.56 30.72 16.77
CA LEU A 121 2.80 30.04 17.14
C LEU A 121 2.76 29.65 18.63
N GLU A 122 3.60 28.70 19.04
CA GLU A 122 3.71 28.28 20.46
C GLU A 122 4.06 29.44 21.41
N SER A 123 4.74 30.47 20.90
CA SER A 123 5.05 31.69 21.65
C SER A 123 3.83 32.59 21.90
N GLY A 124 2.68 32.28 21.30
CA GLY A 124 1.47 33.10 21.29
C GLY A 124 1.46 34.20 20.22
N ALA A 125 2.54 34.35 19.44
CA ALA A 125 2.58 35.28 18.32
C ALA A 125 1.67 34.81 17.17
N GLN A 126 1.15 35.76 16.40
CA GLN A 126 0.32 35.48 15.22
C GLN A 126 1.06 35.83 13.93
N VAL A 127 0.94 34.94 12.94
CA VAL A 127 1.51 35.06 11.60
C VAL A 127 0.37 34.97 10.61
N THR A 128 0.28 35.96 9.71
CA THR A 128 -0.65 35.91 8.58
C THR A 128 0.11 35.50 7.33
N LEU A 129 -0.44 34.54 6.57
CA LEU A 129 0.13 34.03 5.32
C LEU A 129 -0.89 34.16 4.19
N SER A 130 -0.43 34.68 3.05
CA SER A 130 -1.21 34.77 1.82
C SER A 130 -0.74 33.71 0.82
N LEU A 131 -1.67 33.04 0.14
CA LEU A 131 -1.34 32.10 -0.93
C LEU A 131 -0.90 32.86 -2.19
N GLN A 132 0.30 32.55 -2.68
CA GLN A 132 0.87 33.08 -3.91
C GLN A 132 1.17 31.95 -4.89
N GLU A 133 1.25 32.28 -6.18
CA GLU A 133 1.46 31.35 -7.28
C GLU A 133 2.45 31.97 -8.27
N GLU A 134 3.57 31.30 -8.53
CA GLU A 134 4.60 31.70 -9.50
C GLU A 134 5.09 30.44 -10.23
N ASP A 135 5.11 30.44 -11.56
CA ASP A 135 5.55 29.30 -12.38
C ASP A 135 4.94 27.94 -11.97
N GLU A 136 3.62 27.93 -11.70
CA GLU A 136 2.84 26.76 -11.23
C GLU A 136 3.24 26.25 -9.83
N VAL A 137 4.04 27.01 -9.10
CA VAL A 137 4.46 26.72 -7.73
C VAL A 137 3.67 27.58 -6.75
N LEU A 138 3.04 26.93 -5.76
CA LEU A 138 2.25 27.58 -4.73
C LEU A 138 3.06 27.75 -3.44
N PHE A 139 3.13 28.98 -2.94
CA PHE A 139 3.93 29.33 -1.76
C PHE A 139 3.31 30.48 -0.96
N SER A 140 3.88 30.77 0.21
CA SER A 140 3.64 32.01 0.95
C SER A 140 4.96 32.64 1.37
N GLU A 141 5.06 33.96 1.31
CA GLU A 141 6.22 34.66 1.86
C GLU A 141 6.21 34.60 3.39
N MET A 142 7.36 34.27 3.98
CA MET A 142 7.54 34.35 5.42
C MET A 142 7.58 35.83 5.84
N ASN A 143 6.67 36.26 6.70
CA ASN A 143 6.76 37.59 7.29
C ASN A 143 7.88 37.65 8.35
N SER A 144 8.21 38.85 8.85
CA SER A 144 9.29 39.03 9.82
C SER A 144 9.10 38.22 11.11
N VAL A 145 7.85 38.04 11.55
CA VAL A 145 7.52 37.27 12.77
C VAL A 145 7.85 35.80 12.57
N LEU A 146 7.45 35.20 11.45
CA LEU A 146 7.74 33.81 11.14
C LEU A 146 9.24 33.57 10.97
N LYS A 147 9.95 34.47 10.27
CA LYS A 147 11.42 34.37 10.12
C LYS A 147 12.13 34.37 11.46
N SER A 148 11.85 35.37 12.30
CA SER A 148 12.51 35.47 13.61
C SER A 148 12.21 34.28 14.52
N TRP A 149 10.98 33.74 14.46
CA TRP A 149 10.63 32.53 15.22
C TRP A 149 11.38 31.29 14.73
N LEU A 150 11.46 31.07 13.41
CA LEU A 150 12.23 29.95 12.85
C LEU A 150 13.74 30.06 13.17
N GLU A 151 14.29 31.28 13.14
CA GLU A 151 15.67 31.55 13.55
C GLU A 151 15.89 31.25 15.05
N GLU A 152 14.96 31.67 15.92
CA GLU A 152 15.00 31.39 17.35
C GLU A 152 14.93 29.90 17.66
N MET A 153 14.09 29.16 16.94
CA MET A 153 14.00 27.69 17.02
C MET A 153 15.22 26.98 16.43
N GLY A 154 16.10 27.69 15.71
CA GLY A 154 17.26 27.12 15.04
C GLY A 154 16.89 26.17 13.91
N ALA A 155 15.80 26.47 13.18
CA ALA A 155 15.26 25.65 12.12
C ALA A 155 16.27 25.35 11.02
N LYS A 156 16.28 24.09 10.56
CA LYS A 156 17.16 23.57 9.51
C LYS A 156 16.33 22.89 8.42
N PRO A 157 16.90 22.73 7.21
CA PRO A 157 16.28 21.91 6.20
C PRO A 157 16.00 20.50 6.71
N GLY A 158 14.78 20.00 6.48
CA GLY A 158 14.27 18.72 6.93
C GLY A 158 13.54 18.75 8.27
N ASP A 159 13.57 19.87 9.01
CA ASP A 159 12.70 20.09 10.17
C ASP A 159 11.26 20.36 9.71
N ASP A 160 10.31 20.21 10.63
CA ASP A 160 8.89 20.20 10.31
C ASP A 160 8.11 21.27 11.07
N LEU A 161 7.12 21.86 10.40
CA LEU A 161 6.05 22.62 11.01
C LEU A 161 4.79 21.75 11.07
N ILE A 162 4.35 21.44 12.28
CA ILE A 162 3.09 20.72 12.50
C ILE A 162 1.97 21.74 12.57
N VAL A 163 1.08 21.72 11.58
CA VAL A 163 -0.07 22.63 11.51
C VAL A 163 -1.30 21.90 12.05
N VAL A 164 -1.89 22.42 13.12
CA VAL A 164 -3.11 21.94 13.75
C VAL A 164 -4.26 22.86 13.38
N CYS A 165 -5.31 22.30 12.79
CA CYS A 165 -6.47 23.07 12.35
C CYS A 165 -7.45 23.29 13.51
N LEU A 166 -7.55 24.53 14.00
CA LEU A 166 -8.39 24.88 15.16
C LEU A 166 -9.79 25.35 14.73
N ASP A 167 -9.84 26.35 13.86
CA ASP A 167 -11.08 26.92 13.32
C ASP A 167 -10.94 27.11 11.79
N PRO A 168 -11.13 26.04 11.01
CA PRO A 168 -10.93 26.06 9.55
C PRO A 168 -11.83 27.07 8.83
N LEU A 169 -13.04 27.33 9.34
CA LEU A 169 -13.97 28.28 8.74
C LEU A 169 -13.53 29.74 8.95
N LYS A 170 -12.61 29.99 9.88
CA LYS A 170 -11.99 31.30 10.10
C LYS A 170 -10.52 31.33 9.66
N HIS A 171 -10.07 30.31 8.93
CA HIS A 171 -8.68 30.18 8.50
C HIS A 171 -7.66 30.29 9.65
N HIS A 172 -8.00 29.75 10.83
CA HIS A 172 -7.17 29.83 12.03
C HIS A 172 -6.57 28.47 12.41
N PHE A 173 -5.24 28.45 12.50
CA PHE A 173 -4.42 27.28 12.75
C PHE A 173 -3.41 27.54 13.87
N GLU A 174 -3.00 26.48 14.55
CA GLU A 174 -1.86 26.49 15.48
C GLU A 174 -0.67 25.80 14.81
N VAL A 175 0.53 26.30 15.06
CA VAL A 175 1.76 25.75 14.48
C VAL A 175 2.79 25.44 15.54
N ILE A 176 3.26 24.20 15.50
CA ILE A 176 4.24 23.63 16.40
C ILE A 176 5.50 23.32 15.61
N PHE A 177 6.66 23.77 16.10
CA PHE A 177 7.94 23.41 15.50
C PHE A 177 8.37 22.02 15.99
N GLN A 178 8.82 21.17 15.07
CA GLN A 178 9.40 19.87 15.40
C GLN A 178 10.74 19.72 14.68
N SER A 179 11.83 19.64 15.44
CA SER A 179 13.11 19.29 14.84
C SER A 179 13.11 17.83 14.39
N ARG A 180 13.71 17.57 13.23
CA ARG A 180 13.93 16.23 12.69
C ARG A 180 14.72 15.35 13.65
N ALA A 181 15.67 15.91 14.39
CA ALA A 181 16.49 15.16 15.35
C ALA A 181 15.68 14.62 16.54
N GLU A 182 14.57 15.28 16.88
CA GLU A 182 13.67 14.90 17.97
C GLU A 182 12.47 14.07 17.48
N ARG A 183 12.34 13.92 16.16
CA ARG A 183 11.23 13.20 15.52
C ARG A 183 11.36 11.70 15.75
N ASN A 184 10.29 11.09 16.27
CA ASN A 184 10.23 9.64 16.40
C ASN A 184 9.88 8.98 15.06
N GLU A 185 10.91 8.63 14.30
CA GLU A 185 10.76 8.02 12.96
C GLU A 185 9.96 6.72 12.96
N LYS A 186 10.03 5.93 14.04
CA LYS A 186 9.25 4.68 14.14
C LYS A 186 7.75 4.98 14.20
N LEU A 187 7.36 5.99 14.98
CA LEU A 187 5.95 6.39 15.08
C LEU A 187 5.45 7.06 13.81
N VAL A 188 6.26 7.91 13.18
CA VAL A 188 5.93 8.54 11.88
C VAL A 188 5.79 7.47 10.79
N SER A 189 6.70 6.50 10.72
CA SER A 189 6.61 5.37 9.79
C SER A 189 5.36 4.49 10.04
N GLY A 190 5.04 4.21 11.31
CA GLY A 190 3.77 3.56 11.68
C GLY A 190 2.55 4.36 11.19
N ARG A 191 2.58 5.68 11.37
CA ARG A 191 1.52 6.57 10.90
C ARG A 191 1.39 6.56 9.38
N ASN A 192 2.50 6.65 8.66
CA ASN A 192 2.54 6.61 7.20
C ASN A 192 1.90 5.32 6.67
N ARG A 193 2.21 4.16 7.27
CA ARG A 193 1.58 2.88 6.91
C ARG A 193 0.06 2.92 7.11
N ALA A 194 -0.40 3.46 8.24
CA ALA A 194 -1.83 3.58 8.52
C ALA A 194 -2.57 4.50 7.54
N VAL A 195 -1.93 5.61 7.13
CA VAL A 195 -2.49 6.53 6.12
C VAL A 195 -2.47 5.90 4.72
N LYS A 196 -1.37 5.23 4.34
CA LYS A 196 -1.27 4.49 3.07
C LYS A 196 -2.35 3.42 2.93
N ARG A 197 -2.61 2.63 3.97
CA ARG A 197 -3.70 1.64 3.95
C ARG A 197 -5.06 2.28 3.65
N LYS A 198 -5.39 3.40 4.30
CA LYS A 198 -6.65 4.14 4.02
C LYS A 198 -6.69 4.73 2.61
N MET A 199 -5.53 5.13 2.08
CA MET A 199 -5.40 5.60 0.72
C MET A 199 -5.64 4.46 -0.28
N GLU A 200 -5.07 3.29 -0.05
CA GLU A 200 -5.27 2.07 -0.86
C GLU A 200 -6.73 1.62 -0.84
N GLU A 201 -7.38 1.60 0.33
CA GLU A 201 -8.82 1.34 0.46
C GLU A 201 -9.66 2.28 -0.41
N PHE A 202 -9.32 3.57 -0.42
CA PHE A 202 -10.00 4.55 -1.27
C PHE A 202 -9.71 4.29 -2.75
N LEU A 203 -8.45 4.10 -3.14
CA LEU A 203 -8.04 3.88 -4.53
C LEU A 203 -8.65 2.59 -5.11
N ALA A 204 -8.85 1.55 -4.32
CA ALA A 204 -9.56 0.33 -4.72
C ALA A 204 -11.01 0.58 -5.18
N THR A 205 -11.64 1.68 -4.73
CA THR A 205 -12.98 2.07 -5.19
C THR A 205 -12.97 2.90 -6.47
N GLN A 206 -11.79 3.33 -6.92
CA GLN A 206 -11.61 4.20 -8.08
C GLN A 206 -11.31 3.40 -9.33
N ARG A 207 -11.64 3.99 -10.48
CA ARG A 207 -11.32 3.37 -11.76
C ARG A 207 -9.80 3.38 -11.97
N ASP A 208 -9.25 2.26 -12.39
CA ASP A 208 -7.81 2.05 -12.64
C ASP A 208 -6.93 2.22 -11.37
N HIS A 209 -7.51 2.13 -10.17
CA HIS A 209 -6.81 2.30 -8.89
C HIS A 209 -6.05 3.64 -8.74
N VAL A 210 -6.49 4.68 -9.46
CA VAL A 210 -5.84 5.99 -9.46
C VAL A 210 -6.87 7.10 -9.29
N ALA A 211 -6.56 8.08 -8.44
CA ALA A 211 -7.35 9.29 -8.22
C ALA A 211 -6.45 10.52 -8.12
N LYS A 212 -7.02 11.71 -8.28
CA LYS A 212 -6.24 12.94 -8.13
C LYS A 212 -5.75 13.06 -6.67
N PRO A 213 -4.54 13.58 -6.42
CA PRO A 213 -4.02 13.79 -5.06
C PRO A 213 -5.00 14.49 -4.12
N ARG A 214 -5.77 15.45 -4.66
CA ARG A 214 -6.81 16.16 -3.92
C ARG A 214 -8.00 15.29 -3.51
N GLU A 215 -8.42 14.36 -4.38
CA GLU A 215 -9.52 13.42 -4.08
C GLU A 215 -9.08 12.42 -3.01
N ILE A 216 -7.80 12.01 -3.07
CA ILE A 216 -7.16 11.17 -2.05
C ILE A 216 -7.16 11.90 -0.70
N MET A 217 -6.63 13.13 -0.65
CA MET A 217 -6.60 13.94 0.57
C MET A 217 -8.01 14.10 1.15
N ALA A 218 -8.98 14.39 0.30
CA ALA A 218 -10.35 14.59 0.72
C ALA A 218 -10.97 13.35 1.37
N SER A 219 -10.74 12.18 0.78
CA SER A 219 -11.13 10.89 1.35
C SER A 219 -10.43 10.61 2.67
N LEU A 220 -9.12 10.88 2.77
CA LEU A 220 -8.33 10.70 3.98
C LEU A 220 -8.83 11.58 5.13
N VAL A 221 -9.17 12.84 4.87
CA VAL A 221 -9.76 13.75 5.88
C VAL A 221 -11.13 13.24 6.32
N ALA A 222 -12.00 12.87 5.38
CA ALA A 222 -13.31 12.30 5.69
C ALA A 222 -13.21 11.02 6.54
N GLY A 223 -12.21 10.19 6.25
CA GLY A 223 -11.86 9.00 7.03
C GLY A 223 -11.06 9.28 8.32
N ARG A 224 -10.89 10.55 8.72
CA ARG A 224 -10.14 11.01 9.89
C ARG A 224 -8.67 10.55 9.94
N ALA A 225 -8.05 10.31 8.78
CA ALA A 225 -6.65 9.91 8.66
C ALA A 225 -5.65 11.04 8.98
N TYR A 226 -6.10 12.26 9.23
CA TYR A 226 -5.25 13.36 9.68
C TYR A 226 -5.52 13.80 11.13
N HIS A 227 -6.39 13.11 11.88
CA HIS A 227 -6.77 13.52 13.26
C HIS A 227 -5.97 12.85 14.37
N ASP A 228 -4.98 12.03 14.00
CA ASP A 228 -4.07 11.40 14.95
C ASP A 228 -3.20 12.47 15.64
N SER A 229 -2.67 12.16 16.82
CA SER A 229 -1.72 13.05 17.50
C SER A 229 -0.39 13.12 16.75
N ILE A 230 -0.06 12.08 15.97
CA ILE A 230 1.14 12.00 15.15
C ILE A 230 0.73 12.24 13.70
N PRO A 231 1.07 13.40 13.10
CA PRO A 231 0.78 13.64 11.70
C PRO A 231 1.70 12.79 10.82
N PRO A 232 1.20 12.30 9.67
CA PRO A 232 2.02 11.56 8.73
C PRO A 232 3.08 12.47 8.07
N GLN A 233 3.93 11.89 7.22
CA GLN A 233 4.66 12.67 6.23
C GLN A 233 3.69 13.35 5.24
N THR A 234 4.21 14.34 4.50
CA THR A 234 3.43 15.07 3.51
C THR A 234 2.81 14.12 2.48
N LEU A 235 1.66 14.50 1.93
CA LEU A 235 0.94 13.63 1.01
C LEU A 235 1.80 13.20 -0.18
N SER A 236 2.59 14.10 -0.78
CA SER A 236 3.42 13.75 -1.94
C SER A 236 4.43 12.63 -1.65
N ASN A 237 4.94 12.55 -0.42
CA ASN A 237 5.82 11.46 0.04
C ASN A 237 5.09 10.12 0.24
N LEU A 238 3.75 10.15 0.31
CA LEU A 238 2.93 8.97 0.56
C LEU A 238 2.23 8.46 -0.70
N LEU A 239 2.14 9.27 -1.75
CA LEU A 239 1.44 8.91 -2.98
C LEU A 239 2.07 7.67 -3.65
N PRO A 240 1.25 6.74 -4.15
CA PRO A 240 1.71 5.64 -4.99
C PRO A 240 2.31 6.18 -6.30
N GLU A 241 3.30 5.45 -6.83
CA GLU A 241 4.02 5.82 -8.06
C GLU A 241 3.06 6.05 -9.24
N GLY A 242 2.06 5.20 -9.43
CA GLY A 242 1.05 5.37 -10.49
C GLY A 242 0.20 6.65 -10.37
N VAL A 243 0.06 7.22 -9.17
CA VAL A 243 -0.59 8.53 -8.97
C VAL A 243 0.38 9.66 -9.32
N VAL A 244 1.64 9.54 -8.88
CA VAL A 244 2.72 10.50 -9.14
C VAL A 244 2.96 10.64 -10.65
N GLU A 245 3.11 9.53 -11.37
CA GLU A 245 3.32 9.50 -12.81
C GLU A 245 2.15 10.10 -13.58
N ARG A 246 0.91 9.74 -13.22
CA ARG A 246 -0.28 10.18 -13.96
C ARG A 246 -0.56 11.67 -13.80
N TYR A 247 -0.29 12.23 -12.63
CA TYR A 247 -0.61 13.62 -12.32
C TYR A 247 0.61 14.53 -12.25
N GLY A 248 1.80 14.02 -12.53
CA GLY A 248 3.04 14.79 -12.54
C GLY A 248 3.32 15.46 -11.20
N VAL A 249 2.93 14.82 -10.09
CA VAL A 249 3.15 15.39 -8.75
C VAL A 249 4.65 15.46 -8.54
N ARG A 250 5.20 16.67 -8.43
CA ARG A 250 6.58 16.83 -8.01
C ARG A 250 6.64 16.47 -6.54
N THR A 251 7.08 15.25 -6.24
CA THR A 251 7.52 14.91 -4.89
C THR A 251 8.64 15.89 -4.57
N PRO A 252 8.51 16.76 -3.56
CA PRO A 252 9.66 17.48 -3.05
C PRO A 252 10.67 16.38 -2.69
N GLU A 253 11.82 16.32 -3.36
CA GLU A 253 12.83 15.35 -2.99
C GLU A 253 13.19 15.62 -1.53
N ASP A 254 12.74 14.77 -0.61
CA ASP A 254 13.31 14.66 0.72
C ASP A 254 14.73 14.07 0.53
N ALA A 255 15.63 14.88 -0.02
CA ALA A 255 17.04 14.58 -0.27
C ALA A 255 17.78 14.18 1.03
N PHE A 256 17.13 14.38 2.17
CA PHE A 256 17.59 14.00 3.50
C PHE A 256 17.60 12.49 3.76
N ASP A 257 16.87 11.67 2.98
CA ASP A 257 16.86 10.21 3.13
C ASP A 257 17.97 9.50 2.32
N ALA A 258 18.70 10.24 1.48
CA ALA A 258 19.80 9.69 0.68
C ALA A 258 21.04 9.34 1.53
N GLU A 259 21.31 10.06 2.61
CA GLU A 259 22.49 9.82 3.46
C GLU A 259 22.36 8.58 4.37
N ALA A 260 21.13 8.12 4.67
CA ALA A 260 20.92 6.92 5.48
C ALA A 260 21.14 5.60 4.71
N LYS A 261 21.31 5.66 3.38
CA LYS A 261 21.51 4.50 2.49
C LYS A 261 22.98 4.23 2.14
N GLU A 262 23.96 4.79 2.83
CA GLU A 262 25.35 4.30 2.74
C GLU A 262 25.53 2.95 3.46
N SER A 263 24.95 1.91 2.86
CA SER A 263 25.39 0.54 3.04
C SER A 263 26.82 0.41 2.49
N LYS A 264 27.75 0.02 3.36
CA LYS A 264 29.14 -0.30 3.01
C LYS A 264 29.19 -1.52 2.07
N VAL A 265 28.95 -1.30 0.79
CA VAL A 265 29.30 -2.24 -0.28
C VAL A 265 30.23 -1.52 -1.24
N ILE A 266 31.43 -2.07 -1.38
CA ILE A 266 32.53 -1.55 -2.19
C ILE A 266 32.07 -1.48 -3.65
N PRO A 267 32.05 -0.30 -4.31
CA PRO A 267 31.74 -0.23 -5.73
C PRO A 267 32.98 -0.58 -6.56
N PHE A 268 32.82 -1.48 -7.55
CA PHE A 268 33.82 -1.69 -8.61
C PHE A 268 33.77 -0.55 -9.65
N PRO A 269 34.90 -0.25 -10.32
CA PRO A 269 35.18 1.06 -10.88
C PRO A 269 34.41 1.33 -12.17
N LYS A 270 33.85 2.55 -12.28
CA LYS A 270 33.35 3.09 -13.55
C LYS A 270 34.51 3.30 -14.52
N LYS A 271 34.33 2.89 -15.79
CA LYS A 271 35.27 3.26 -16.86
C LYS A 271 35.14 4.75 -17.19
N PRO A 272 36.25 5.40 -17.63
CA PRO A 272 36.32 6.85 -17.75
C PRO A 272 35.70 7.35 -19.06
N GLU A 273 34.98 8.46 -18.93
CA GLU A 273 34.89 9.61 -19.84
C GLU A 273 34.76 9.35 -21.35
N GLU A 274 33.58 9.67 -21.88
CA GLU A 274 33.48 10.65 -22.96
C GLU A 274 32.41 11.69 -22.59
N LEU A 275 32.90 12.79 -22.01
CA LEU A 275 32.25 14.09 -22.01
C LEU A 275 32.63 14.76 -23.34
N GLU A 276 31.65 15.06 -24.20
CA GLU A 276 31.56 16.37 -24.86
C GLU A 276 30.25 16.53 -25.68
N GLU A 277 29.47 17.51 -25.23
CA GLU A 277 28.60 18.42 -25.98
C GLU A 277 28.00 18.00 -27.33
N ARG A 278 26.65 17.96 -27.41
CA ARG A 278 25.84 18.97 -28.12
C ARG A 278 24.35 18.59 -28.28
N LYS A 279 23.52 19.54 -27.84
CA LYS A 279 22.33 20.09 -28.49
C LYS A 279 20.99 19.36 -28.39
N GLU A 280 20.02 20.13 -27.91
CA GLU A 280 18.58 20.02 -28.14
C GLU A 280 18.25 19.54 -29.56
N ALA A 281 17.55 18.41 -29.67
CA ALA A 281 16.41 18.18 -30.56
C ALA A 281 15.88 16.74 -30.37
N GLU A 282 14.58 16.65 -30.07
CA GLU A 282 13.64 15.57 -30.38
C GLU A 282 14.19 14.25 -30.97
N HIS A 283 14.18 13.17 -30.18
CA HIS A 283 13.62 11.88 -30.61
C HIS A 283 13.53 10.87 -29.44
N HIS A 284 12.40 10.17 -29.42
CA HIS A 284 12.12 8.91 -28.73
C HIS A 284 13.32 8.01 -28.35
N LYS A 285 13.25 7.42 -27.15
CA LYS A 285 13.40 5.97 -26.85
C LYS A 285 13.27 5.75 -25.34
N SER A 286 12.14 5.24 -24.88
CA SER A 286 11.78 3.81 -24.71
C SER A 286 12.22 3.27 -23.35
N SER A 287 11.26 3.14 -22.43
CA SER A 287 11.29 2.02 -21.50
C SER A 287 11.35 0.74 -22.33
N VAL A 288 12.23 -0.18 -21.98
CA VAL A 288 12.42 -1.44 -22.74
C VAL A 288 11.38 -2.50 -22.35
N ALA A 289 10.38 -2.15 -21.55
CA ALA A 289 9.21 -2.99 -21.27
C ALA A 289 7.93 -2.25 -21.67
N LEU A 290 7.06 -2.98 -22.38
CA LEU A 290 5.73 -2.60 -22.92
C LEU A 290 5.71 -1.77 -24.22
N ASP A 291 6.38 -2.29 -25.25
CA ASP A 291 5.86 -2.20 -26.62
C ASP A 291 5.80 -3.60 -27.26
N ILE A 292 5.25 -4.56 -26.50
CA ILE A 292 4.76 -5.81 -27.09
C ILE A 292 3.31 -5.54 -27.50
N PRO A 293 3.03 -5.29 -28.79
CA PRO A 293 1.69 -4.93 -29.22
C PRO A 293 0.71 -6.05 -28.86
N PHE A 294 -0.22 -5.74 -27.98
CA PHE A 294 -1.44 -6.52 -27.86
C PHE A 294 -2.21 -6.38 -29.18
N ASN A 295 -2.38 -7.52 -29.85
CA ASN A 295 -3.35 -7.81 -30.92
C ASN A 295 -2.86 -7.65 -32.38
N THR A 296 -2.77 -8.77 -33.11
CA THR A 296 -3.62 -9.02 -34.29
C THR A 296 -3.76 -10.53 -34.46
N GLY A 297 -4.98 -11.06 -34.42
CA GLY A 297 -5.22 -12.50 -34.56
C GLY A 297 -4.52 -13.12 -35.77
N ARG A 298 -3.62 -14.08 -35.51
CA ARG A 298 -3.17 -15.19 -36.37
C ARG A 298 -1.87 -15.76 -35.80
N GLU A 299 -1.98 -16.50 -34.72
CA GLU A 299 -1.17 -17.69 -34.44
C GLU A 299 -1.78 -18.31 -33.18
N LEU A 300 -2.26 -19.55 -33.32
CA LEU A 300 -2.68 -20.34 -32.18
C LEU A 300 -1.43 -20.56 -31.31
N PRO A 301 -1.51 -20.38 -29.98
CA PRO A 301 -0.41 -20.75 -29.08
C PRO A 301 0.06 -22.18 -29.38
N ASP A 302 1.33 -22.37 -29.75
CA ASP A 302 1.85 -23.70 -30.08
C ASP A 302 2.49 -24.33 -28.82
N GLU A 303 1.89 -25.41 -28.31
CA GLU A 303 2.42 -26.18 -27.17
C GLU A 303 3.85 -26.67 -27.47
N LYS A 304 4.18 -26.94 -28.73
CA LYS A 304 5.54 -27.31 -29.13
C LYS A 304 6.55 -26.18 -28.89
N ALA A 305 6.17 -24.94 -29.20
CA ALA A 305 7.02 -23.76 -28.96
C ALA A 305 7.15 -23.47 -27.46
N TYR A 306 6.11 -23.76 -26.66
CA TYR A 306 6.22 -23.74 -25.20
C TYR A 306 7.26 -24.74 -24.69
N ILE A 307 7.16 -26.01 -25.10
CA ILE A 307 8.10 -27.06 -24.68
C ILE A 307 9.52 -26.71 -25.09
N GLU A 308 9.74 -26.26 -26.32
CA GLU A 308 11.06 -25.83 -26.81
C GLU A 308 11.61 -24.65 -25.99
N GLY A 309 10.77 -23.66 -25.68
CA GLY A 309 11.15 -22.54 -24.81
C GLY A 309 11.49 -22.97 -23.38
N LEU A 310 10.75 -23.93 -22.83
CA LEU A 310 10.99 -24.47 -21.49
C LEU A 310 12.30 -25.28 -21.45
N GLU A 311 12.57 -26.09 -22.47
CA GLU A 311 13.85 -26.80 -22.62
C GLU A 311 15.03 -25.82 -22.68
N MET A 312 14.87 -24.68 -23.35
CA MET A 312 15.91 -23.63 -23.39
C MET A 312 16.17 -23.01 -22.01
N LEU A 313 15.14 -22.82 -21.18
CA LEU A 313 15.30 -22.33 -19.81
C LEU A 313 15.98 -23.36 -18.90
N HIS A 314 15.78 -24.66 -19.17
CA HIS A 314 16.32 -25.75 -18.37
C HIS A 314 17.66 -26.31 -18.86
N ASP A 315 18.10 -25.96 -20.08
CA ASP A 315 19.42 -26.37 -20.56
C ASP A 315 20.52 -25.76 -19.68
N LYS A 316 21.58 -26.54 -19.39
CA LYS A 316 22.51 -26.40 -18.25
C LYS A 316 23.39 -25.11 -18.23
N GLY A 317 23.01 -24.08 -18.96
CA GLY A 317 23.60 -22.75 -18.96
C GLY A 317 23.11 -21.87 -17.80
N LYS A 318 23.68 -20.67 -17.70
CA LYS A 318 23.17 -19.65 -16.78
C LYS A 318 21.87 -19.09 -17.33
N ILE A 319 20.80 -19.26 -16.58
CA ILE A 319 19.54 -18.59 -16.82
C ILE A 319 19.77 -17.06 -16.71
N THR A 320 19.41 -16.31 -17.75
CA THR A 320 19.60 -14.85 -17.80
C THR A 320 18.32 -14.16 -18.29
N PRO A 321 18.11 -12.87 -17.95
CA PRO A 321 16.99 -12.09 -18.49
C PRO A 321 16.94 -12.09 -20.02
N ALA A 322 18.11 -12.04 -20.67
CA ALA A 322 18.21 -12.09 -22.13
C ALA A 322 17.67 -13.42 -22.72
N LEU A 323 17.92 -14.54 -22.05
CA LEU A 323 17.37 -15.85 -22.44
C LEU A 323 15.86 -15.88 -22.25
N ALA A 324 15.35 -15.33 -21.15
CA ALA A 324 13.91 -15.23 -20.89
C ALA A 324 13.18 -14.44 -22.00
N ILE A 325 13.74 -13.29 -22.40
CA ILE A 325 13.20 -12.48 -23.51
C ILE A 325 13.22 -13.27 -24.83
N HIS A 326 14.30 -14.04 -25.08
CA HIS A 326 14.38 -14.90 -26.26
C HIS A 326 13.28 -15.96 -26.26
N VAL A 327 13.06 -16.62 -25.13
CA VAL A 327 11.99 -17.61 -24.95
C VAL A 327 10.61 -16.98 -25.14
N LEU A 328 10.37 -15.77 -24.64
CA LEU A 328 9.09 -15.07 -24.86
C LEU A 328 8.86 -14.67 -26.32
N ASN A 329 9.91 -14.51 -27.12
CA ASN A 329 9.78 -14.32 -28.56
C ASN A 329 9.45 -15.62 -29.31
N LEU A 330 9.79 -16.79 -28.74
CA LEU A 330 9.40 -18.10 -29.25
C LEU A 330 7.99 -18.49 -28.81
N SER A 331 7.68 -18.32 -27.53
CA SER A 331 6.39 -18.66 -26.93
C SER A 331 5.97 -17.62 -25.89
N ARG A 332 4.94 -16.85 -26.24
CA ARG A 332 4.31 -15.84 -25.36
C ARG A 332 3.49 -16.46 -24.23
N ILE A 333 3.27 -17.78 -24.23
CA ILE A 333 2.59 -18.51 -23.15
C ILE A 333 3.59 -19.16 -22.17
N CYS A 334 4.89 -18.90 -22.33
CA CYS A 334 5.91 -19.41 -21.41
C CYS A 334 5.89 -18.64 -20.07
N SER A 335 5.05 -19.07 -19.13
CA SER A 335 4.97 -18.47 -17.79
C SER A 335 6.29 -18.48 -17.02
N PRO A 336 7.16 -19.51 -17.11
CA PRO A 336 8.44 -19.49 -16.40
C PRO A 336 9.38 -18.38 -16.88
N ALA A 337 9.32 -18.01 -18.17
CA ALA A 337 10.13 -16.91 -18.69
C ALA A 337 9.70 -15.55 -18.11
N TYR A 338 8.39 -15.33 -17.94
CA TYR A 338 7.86 -14.15 -17.26
C TYR A 338 8.22 -14.12 -15.77
N ALA A 339 8.07 -15.26 -15.08
CA ALA A 339 8.45 -15.38 -13.66
C ALA A 339 9.94 -15.08 -13.44
N LEU A 340 10.80 -15.57 -14.32
CA LEU A 340 12.24 -15.29 -14.27
C LEU A 340 12.56 -13.80 -14.46
N LEU A 341 11.91 -13.15 -15.43
CA LEU A 341 12.07 -11.70 -15.63
C LEU A 341 11.58 -10.93 -14.39
N SER A 342 10.47 -11.34 -13.80
CA SER A 342 9.94 -10.74 -12.57
C SER A 342 10.98 -10.78 -11.44
N GLN A 343 11.59 -11.95 -11.19
CA GLN A 343 12.58 -12.13 -10.12
C GLN A 343 13.88 -11.35 -10.34
N THR A 344 14.20 -11.03 -11.59
CA THR A 344 15.46 -10.34 -11.96
C THR A 344 15.26 -8.85 -12.24
N SER A 345 14.03 -8.36 -12.14
CA SER A 345 13.73 -6.94 -12.31
C SER A 345 14.29 -6.12 -11.14
N GLU A 346 14.90 -4.99 -11.47
CA GLU A 346 15.40 -4.01 -10.50
C GLU A 346 14.25 -3.15 -9.92
N TYR A 347 13.12 -3.09 -10.62
CA TYR A 347 11.99 -2.23 -10.30
C TYR A 347 10.80 -3.06 -9.83
N LYS A 348 10.29 -2.70 -8.66
CA LYS A 348 9.18 -3.40 -8.01
C LYS A 348 7.90 -3.44 -8.86
N THR A 349 7.60 -2.37 -9.58
CA THR A 349 6.43 -2.26 -10.48
C THR A 349 6.56 -3.17 -11.69
N GLU A 350 7.73 -3.21 -12.31
CA GLU A 350 8.03 -4.12 -13.43
C GLU A 350 8.00 -5.59 -12.98
N ALA A 351 8.57 -5.90 -11.81
CA ALA A 351 8.50 -7.23 -11.22
C ALA A 351 7.05 -7.71 -11.05
N LEU A 352 6.16 -6.83 -10.58
CA LEU A 352 4.75 -7.13 -10.39
C LEU A 352 4.01 -7.36 -11.71
N ASP A 353 4.22 -6.50 -12.71
CA ASP A 353 3.59 -6.66 -14.03
C ASP A 353 4.02 -7.98 -14.68
N LEU A 354 5.32 -8.29 -14.63
CA LEU A 354 5.86 -9.55 -15.16
C LEU A 354 5.30 -10.78 -14.42
N ALA A 355 5.14 -10.71 -13.09
CA ALA A 355 4.50 -11.78 -12.33
C ALA A 355 3.03 -11.97 -12.72
N GLY A 356 2.30 -10.87 -12.93
CA GLY A 356 0.92 -10.92 -13.45
C GLY A 356 0.85 -11.53 -14.86
N GLN A 357 1.79 -11.18 -15.73
CA GLN A 357 1.89 -11.77 -17.07
C GLN A 357 2.20 -13.28 -17.04
N ALA A 358 2.96 -13.77 -16.05
CA ALA A 358 3.19 -15.19 -15.85
C ALA A 358 1.88 -15.96 -15.57
N VAL A 359 0.98 -15.39 -14.75
CA VAL A 359 -0.33 -15.99 -14.47
C VAL A 359 -1.21 -16.00 -15.72
N VAL A 360 -1.27 -14.88 -16.45
CA VAL A 360 -2.03 -14.81 -17.72
C VAL A 360 -1.50 -15.80 -18.75
N ALA A 361 -0.18 -15.96 -18.85
CA ALA A 361 0.45 -16.90 -19.77
C ALA A 361 0.09 -18.35 -19.46
N SER A 362 0.11 -18.74 -18.18
CA SER A 362 -0.26 -20.09 -17.74
C SER A 362 -1.76 -20.39 -17.90
N GLU A 363 -2.64 -19.43 -17.58
CA GLU A 363 -4.08 -19.56 -17.84
C GLU A 363 -4.38 -19.77 -19.33
N ARG A 364 -3.67 -19.04 -20.21
CA ARG A 364 -3.78 -19.21 -21.66
C ARG A 364 -3.29 -20.58 -22.12
N ARG A 365 -2.20 -21.09 -21.54
CA ARG A 365 -1.70 -22.44 -21.85
C ARG A 365 -2.73 -23.50 -21.50
N ILE A 366 -3.31 -23.46 -20.28
CA ILE A 366 -4.35 -24.41 -19.87
C ILE A 366 -5.56 -24.34 -20.82
N ALA A 367 -6.08 -23.14 -21.06
CA ALA A 367 -7.24 -22.95 -21.93
C ALA A 367 -6.98 -23.46 -23.36
N HIS A 368 -5.81 -23.14 -23.92
CA HIS A 368 -5.44 -23.55 -25.26
C HIS A 368 -5.22 -25.06 -25.36
N GLY A 369 -4.43 -25.64 -24.46
CA GLY A 369 -4.13 -27.07 -24.46
C GLY A 369 -5.37 -27.94 -24.31
N LEU A 370 -6.34 -27.51 -23.49
CA LEU A 370 -7.65 -28.16 -23.39
C LEU A 370 -8.43 -28.09 -24.71
N VAL A 371 -8.50 -26.93 -25.36
CA VAL A 371 -9.19 -26.77 -26.64
C VAL A 371 -8.51 -27.59 -27.74
N GLU A 372 -7.19 -27.59 -27.80
CA GLU A 372 -6.42 -28.35 -28.79
C GLU A 372 -6.59 -29.86 -28.59
N SER A 373 -6.51 -30.34 -27.35
CA SER A 373 -6.79 -31.75 -27.01
C SER A 373 -8.19 -32.17 -27.44
N LEU A 374 -9.20 -31.32 -27.23
CA LEU A 374 -10.58 -31.58 -27.67
C LEU A 374 -10.73 -31.63 -29.20
N ILE A 375 -9.99 -30.79 -29.94
CA ILE A 375 -10.08 -30.71 -31.41
C ILE A 375 -9.29 -31.84 -32.08
N THR A 376 -8.07 -32.10 -31.61
CA THR A 376 -7.12 -33.01 -32.25
C THR A 376 -7.22 -34.43 -31.73
N GLY A 377 -7.81 -34.63 -30.55
CA GLY A 377 -7.78 -35.90 -29.81
C GLY A 377 -6.40 -36.22 -29.23
N GLY A 378 -5.47 -35.26 -29.23
CA GLY A 378 -4.15 -35.40 -28.61
C GLY A 378 -4.20 -35.33 -27.08
N GLU A 379 -3.17 -35.87 -26.42
CA GLU A 379 -2.98 -35.74 -24.98
C GLU A 379 -2.42 -34.35 -24.64
N PHE A 380 -3.01 -33.67 -23.65
CA PHE A 380 -2.49 -32.43 -23.06
C PHE A 380 -2.14 -32.71 -21.61
N ALA A 381 -0.91 -32.37 -21.21
CA ALA A 381 -0.41 -32.58 -19.86
C ALA A 381 -0.99 -31.53 -18.90
N ILE A 382 -2.26 -31.71 -18.53
CA ILE A 382 -3.02 -30.77 -17.73
C ILE A 382 -2.42 -30.60 -16.33
N GLU A 383 -1.90 -31.67 -15.73
CA GLU A 383 -1.28 -31.63 -14.40
C GLU A 383 -0.04 -30.73 -14.40
N GLU A 384 0.79 -30.81 -15.44
CA GLU A 384 1.98 -29.97 -15.61
C GLU A 384 1.58 -28.51 -15.84
N ALA A 385 0.55 -28.27 -16.64
CA ALA A 385 0.04 -26.92 -16.88
C ALA A 385 -0.57 -26.28 -15.62
N ILE A 386 -1.23 -27.08 -14.77
CA ILE A 386 -1.73 -26.63 -13.47
C ILE A 386 -0.55 -26.31 -12.53
N ALA A 387 0.50 -27.13 -12.51
CA ALA A 387 1.69 -26.86 -11.70
C ALA A 387 2.35 -25.52 -12.10
N ASP A 388 2.52 -25.27 -13.41
CA ASP A 388 3.08 -24.01 -13.91
C ASP A 388 2.19 -22.79 -13.59
N TYR A 389 0.87 -22.98 -13.52
CA TYR A 389 -0.08 -21.97 -13.08
C TYR A 389 0.02 -21.65 -11.59
N LEU A 390 0.11 -22.69 -10.75
CA LEU A 390 0.29 -22.51 -9.30
C LEU A 390 1.63 -21.86 -8.98
N GLU A 391 2.69 -22.23 -9.69
CA GLU A 391 4.00 -21.59 -9.56
C GLU A 391 3.94 -20.11 -9.97
N ALA A 392 3.30 -19.78 -11.09
CA ALA A 392 3.11 -18.40 -11.52
C ALA A 392 2.32 -17.57 -10.49
N ARG A 393 1.27 -18.14 -9.88
CA ARG A 393 0.50 -17.47 -8.82
C ARG A 393 1.28 -17.32 -7.53
N SER A 394 2.07 -18.30 -7.14
CA SER A 394 2.97 -18.18 -5.98
C SER A 394 4.00 -17.07 -6.19
N PHE A 395 4.53 -16.91 -7.41
CA PHE A 395 5.39 -15.76 -7.72
C PHE A 395 4.65 -14.43 -7.65
N LEU A 396 3.43 -14.36 -8.17
CA LEU A 396 2.60 -13.17 -8.05
C LEU A 396 2.30 -12.84 -6.58
N ALA A 397 1.98 -13.84 -5.75
CA ALA A 397 1.78 -13.66 -4.31
C ALA A 397 3.01 -13.03 -3.64
N ARG A 398 4.21 -13.55 -3.91
CA ARG A 398 5.48 -12.98 -3.37
C ARG A 398 5.76 -11.59 -3.92
N ALA A 399 5.53 -11.34 -5.20
CA ALA A 399 5.71 -10.02 -5.82
C ALA A 399 4.75 -8.98 -5.21
N LEU A 400 3.48 -9.34 -4.97
CA LEU A 400 2.48 -8.52 -4.28
C LEU A 400 2.85 -8.31 -2.80
N TRP A 401 3.39 -9.33 -2.14
CA TRP A 401 3.83 -9.25 -0.76
C TRP A 401 4.98 -8.26 -0.57
N HIS A 402 6.05 -8.41 -1.36
CA HIS A 402 7.13 -7.41 -1.43
C HIS A 402 6.61 -6.07 -1.99
N GLY A 403 5.55 -6.15 -2.79
CA GLY A 403 4.61 -5.13 -3.26
C GLY A 403 4.05 -4.22 -2.16
N GLY A 404 3.87 -4.75 -0.96
CA GLY A 404 3.07 -4.11 0.10
C GLY A 404 1.56 -4.34 -0.08
N SER A 405 1.13 -5.01 -1.15
CA SER A 405 -0.25 -5.40 -1.41
C SER A 405 -0.57 -6.70 -0.68
N PHE A 406 -0.59 -6.65 0.65
CA PHE A 406 -0.65 -7.85 1.48
C PHE A 406 -1.93 -8.67 1.31
N ASP A 407 -3.08 -8.02 1.13
CA ASP A 407 -4.36 -8.71 0.98
C ASP A 407 -4.44 -9.45 -0.36
N ASP A 408 -4.01 -8.81 -1.44
CA ASP A 408 -3.94 -9.43 -2.77
C ASP A 408 -2.92 -10.59 -2.76
N ALA A 409 -1.79 -10.42 -2.07
CA ALA A 409 -0.80 -11.49 -1.91
C ALA A 409 -1.39 -12.71 -1.19
N ILE A 410 -2.11 -12.47 -0.08
CA ILE A 410 -2.81 -13.52 0.66
C ILE A 410 -3.89 -14.18 -0.21
N GLU A 411 -4.64 -13.43 -1.01
CA GLU A 411 -5.63 -13.99 -1.94
C GLU A 411 -4.97 -14.94 -2.95
N GLN A 412 -3.84 -14.54 -3.54
CA GLN A 412 -3.10 -15.41 -4.46
C GLN A 412 -2.57 -16.67 -3.77
N ALA A 413 -1.98 -16.52 -2.57
CA ALA A 413 -1.46 -17.64 -1.79
C ALA A 413 -2.59 -18.59 -1.32
N MET A 414 -3.74 -18.05 -0.91
CA MET A 414 -4.94 -18.83 -0.58
C MET A 414 -5.45 -19.62 -1.78
N HIS A 415 -5.47 -19.02 -2.98
CA HIS A 415 -5.86 -19.74 -4.19
C HIS A 415 -4.89 -20.90 -4.48
N CYS A 416 -3.58 -20.70 -4.31
CA CYS A 416 -2.63 -21.81 -4.44
C CYS A 416 -2.92 -22.91 -3.41
N PHE A 417 -3.20 -22.53 -2.17
CA PHE A 417 -3.50 -23.46 -1.08
C PHE A 417 -4.80 -24.24 -1.29
N GLU A 418 -5.84 -23.61 -1.86
CA GLU A 418 -7.11 -24.27 -2.18
C GLU A 418 -6.95 -25.36 -3.25
N VAL A 419 -6.00 -25.19 -4.17
CA VAL A 419 -5.73 -26.16 -5.25
C VAL A 419 -4.78 -27.26 -4.77
N ASP A 420 -3.68 -26.90 -4.09
CA ASP A 420 -2.72 -27.84 -3.53
C ASP A 420 -2.33 -27.47 -2.09
N PRO A 421 -3.13 -27.90 -1.08
CA PRO A 421 -2.84 -27.62 0.33
C PRO A 421 -1.63 -28.41 0.86
N GLU A 422 -1.15 -29.42 0.13
CA GLU A 422 -0.03 -30.26 0.53
C GLU A 422 1.32 -29.65 0.13
N ASP A 423 1.34 -28.67 -0.77
CA ASP A 423 2.58 -27.99 -1.16
C ASP A 423 3.21 -27.26 0.06
N PRO A 424 4.40 -27.67 0.51
CA PRO A 424 5.07 -27.02 1.65
C PRO A 424 5.39 -25.54 1.40
N ALA A 425 5.73 -25.15 0.17
CA ALA A 425 6.11 -23.77 -0.15
C ALA A 425 4.90 -22.83 -0.09
N VAL A 426 3.75 -23.29 -0.60
CA VAL A 426 2.48 -22.55 -0.54
C VAL A 426 2.04 -22.38 0.92
N ARG A 427 2.16 -23.44 1.72
CA ARG A 427 1.86 -23.38 3.15
C ARG A 427 2.76 -22.38 3.88
N GLU A 428 4.07 -22.48 3.69
CA GLU A 428 5.03 -21.56 4.33
C GLU A 428 4.71 -20.11 3.99
N ASP A 429 4.57 -19.79 2.69
CA ASP A 429 4.25 -18.44 2.23
C ASP A 429 2.94 -17.96 2.87
N LEU A 430 1.85 -18.72 2.76
CA LEU A 430 0.54 -18.32 3.29
C LEU A 430 0.57 -18.12 4.81
N PHE A 431 1.19 -19.03 5.57
CA PHE A 431 1.29 -18.90 7.02
C PHE A 431 2.15 -17.71 7.43
N VAL A 432 3.29 -17.46 6.76
CA VAL A 432 4.09 -16.25 6.99
C VAL A 432 3.24 -15.00 6.74
N MET A 433 2.52 -14.96 5.61
CA MET A 433 1.73 -13.79 5.21
C MET A 433 0.60 -13.49 6.20
N LEU A 434 -0.10 -14.52 6.66
CA LEU A 434 -1.19 -14.37 7.64
C LEU A 434 -0.67 -13.96 9.02
N PHE A 435 0.47 -14.49 9.45
CA PHE A 435 1.09 -14.09 10.71
C PHE A 435 1.58 -12.64 10.67
N ASP A 436 2.30 -12.23 9.62
CA ASP A 436 2.84 -10.86 9.52
C ASP A 436 1.76 -9.78 9.37
N THR A 437 0.52 -10.19 9.08
CA THR A 437 -0.64 -9.30 8.99
C THR A 437 -1.58 -9.41 10.20
N ASP A 438 -1.16 -10.06 11.28
CA ASP A 438 -1.93 -10.27 12.52
C ASP A 438 -3.28 -11.00 12.27
N ARG A 439 -3.39 -11.80 11.21
CA ARG A 439 -4.60 -12.56 10.85
C ARG A 439 -4.60 -13.94 11.51
N HIS A 440 -4.39 -13.96 12.82
CA HIS A 440 -4.25 -15.17 13.62
C HIS A 440 -5.51 -16.06 13.57
N ASP A 441 -6.70 -15.48 13.41
CA ASP A 441 -7.95 -16.22 13.26
C ASP A 441 -7.97 -17.07 11.97
N MET A 442 -7.39 -16.56 10.88
CA MET A 442 -7.26 -17.30 9.63
C MET A 442 -6.24 -18.42 9.75
N VAL A 443 -5.11 -18.18 10.44
CA VAL A 443 -4.13 -19.23 10.75
C VAL A 443 -4.80 -20.36 11.52
N VAL A 444 -5.56 -20.05 12.57
CA VAL A 444 -6.30 -21.06 13.36
C VAL A 444 -7.21 -21.88 12.47
N ARG A 445 -8.02 -21.24 11.63
CA ARG A 445 -8.93 -21.96 10.70
C ARG A 445 -8.17 -22.86 9.74
N LEU A 446 -7.03 -22.43 9.21
CA LEU A 446 -6.21 -23.26 8.32
C LEU A 446 -5.66 -24.48 9.04
N LEU A 447 -5.10 -24.29 10.24
CA LEU A 447 -4.60 -25.39 11.08
C LEU A 447 -5.71 -26.38 11.46
N GLU A 448 -6.94 -25.91 11.67
CA GLU A 448 -8.10 -26.77 11.93
C GLU A 448 -8.61 -27.48 10.69
N SER A 449 -8.52 -26.85 9.52
CA SER A 449 -8.97 -27.42 8.25
C SER A 449 -8.08 -28.55 7.74
N PHE A 450 -6.84 -28.62 8.22
CA PHE A 450 -5.85 -29.60 7.81
C PHE A 450 -5.41 -30.46 9.01
N PRO A 451 -6.07 -31.60 9.27
CA PRO A 451 -5.65 -32.52 10.33
C PRO A 451 -4.24 -33.02 10.00
N GLY A 452 -3.29 -32.73 10.89
CA GLY A 452 -1.87 -33.02 10.69
C GLY A 452 -1.62 -34.47 10.26
N ALA A 453 -0.59 -34.68 9.44
CA ALA A 453 -0.22 -36.01 8.93
C ALA A 453 0.30 -36.96 10.04
N SER A 454 0.49 -36.45 11.26
CA SER A 454 0.93 -37.19 12.43
C SER A 454 0.26 -36.69 13.71
N VAL A 455 0.29 -37.52 14.76
CA VAL A 455 -0.21 -37.13 16.09
C VAL A 455 0.60 -35.96 16.66
N THR A 456 1.90 -35.87 16.35
CA THR A 456 2.73 -34.69 16.70
C THR A 456 2.16 -33.43 16.06
N GLU A 457 1.90 -33.45 14.75
CA GLU A 457 1.39 -32.29 14.01
C GLU A 457 0.00 -31.86 14.51
N GLU A 458 -0.94 -32.79 14.68
CA GLU A 458 -2.26 -32.48 15.25
C GLU A 458 -2.18 -31.80 16.62
N LEU A 459 -1.33 -32.31 17.51
CA LEU A 459 -1.21 -31.78 18.87
C LEU A 459 -0.54 -30.41 18.90
N TYR A 460 0.49 -30.20 18.07
CA TYR A 460 1.18 -28.92 17.99
C TYR A 460 0.36 -27.87 17.23
N HIS A 461 -0.37 -28.22 16.15
CA HIS A 461 -1.34 -27.33 15.51
C HIS A 461 -2.40 -26.85 16.50
N LYS A 462 -2.97 -27.79 17.26
CA LYS A 462 -3.95 -27.42 18.29
C LYS A 462 -3.34 -26.52 19.37
N ALA A 463 -2.13 -26.82 19.83
CA ALA A 463 -1.46 -25.97 20.82
C ALA A 463 -1.22 -24.56 20.27
N LEU A 464 -0.73 -24.45 19.04
CA LEU A 464 -0.47 -23.16 18.38
C LEU A 464 -1.77 -22.36 18.20
N ALA A 465 -2.84 -22.98 17.72
CA ALA A 465 -4.14 -22.34 17.54
C ALA A 465 -4.67 -21.74 18.85
N GLU A 466 -4.66 -22.51 19.94
CA GLU A 466 -5.15 -22.06 21.25
C GLU A 466 -4.27 -20.93 21.83
N LEU A 467 -2.96 -20.98 21.58
CA LEU A 467 -2.00 -19.94 22.00
C LEU A 467 -2.19 -18.62 21.23
N LEU A 468 -2.55 -18.70 19.95
CA LEU A 468 -2.83 -17.52 19.12
C LEU A 468 -4.15 -16.86 19.49
N GLU A 469 -5.14 -17.63 19.97
CA GLU A 469 -6.44 -17.11 20.40
C GLU A 469 -6.38 -16.46 21.79
N ASP A 470 -5.85 -17.17 22.78
CA ASP A 470 -5.62 -16.64 24.13
C ASP A 470 -4.46 -17.41 24.81
N PRO A 471 -3.24 -16.84 24.82
CA PRO A 471 -2.07 -17.50 25.41
C PRO A 471 -2.25 -17.74 26.92
N GLU A 472 -3.00 -16.89 27.63
CA GLU A 472 -3.15 -17.05 29.08
C GLU A 472 -4.22 -18.08 29.46
N SER A 473 -5.02 -18.55 28.51
CA SER A 473 -6.11 -19.48 28.73
C SER A 473 -5.63 -20.81 29.33
N ARG A 474 -6.53 -21.43 30.10
CA ARG A 474 -6.28 -22.76 30.68
C ARG A 474 -6.20 -23.82 29.58
N GLU A 475 -6.95 -23.61 28.52
CA GLU A 475 -7.07 -24.43 27.32
C GLU A 475 -5.75 -24.44 26.55
N ALA A 476 -5.16 -23.28 26.26
CA ALA A 476 -3.85 -23.16 25.61
C ALA A 476 -2.75 -23.86 26.41
N LYS A 477 -2.64 -23.57 27.72
CA LYS A 477 -1.66 -24.23 28.60
C LYS A 477 -1.85 -25.75 28.66
N LYS A 478 -3.09 -26.23 28.61
CA LYS A 478 -3.40 -27.67 28.58
C LYS A 478 -3.05 -28.31 27.24
N ALA A 479 -3.34 -27.64 26.12
CA ALA A 479 -3.01 -28.10 24.77
C ALA A 479 -1.49 -28.19 24.60
N LEU A 480 -0.76 -27.14 24.97
CA LEU A 480 0.70 -27.10 24.90
C LEU A 480 1.36 -28.18 25.76
N ARG A 481 0.92 -28.38 27.01
CA ARG A 481 1.41 -29.49 27.86
C ARG A 481 1.18 -30.85 27.22
N LYS A 482 0.03 -31.06 26.56
CA LYS A 482 -0.28 -32.32 25.87
C LYS A 482 0.67 -32.54 24.69
N ALA A 483 0.92 -31.51 23.89
CA ALA A 483 1.85 -31.54 22.76
C ALA A 483 3.29 -31.85 23.22
N VAL A 484 3.80 -31.08 24.20
CA VAL A 484 5.14 -31.29 24.80
C VAL A 484 5.29 -32.65 25.47
N THR A 485 4.22 -33.20 26.07
CA THR A 485 4.26 -34.55 26.65
C THR A 485 4.36 -35.64 25.58
N HIS A 486 3.73 -35.41 24.41
CA HIS A 486 3.76 -36.33 23.30
C HIS A 486 5.11 -36.34 22.59
N ASN A 487 5.67 -35.15 22.31
CA ASN A 487 6.94 -35.00 21.60
C ASN A 487 7.80 -33.90 22.23
N ASP A 488 8.45 -34.22 23.35
CA ASP A 488 9.34 -33.27 24.05
C ASP A 488 10.62 -32.95 23.28
N TRP A 489 11.01 -33.82 22.35
CA TRP A 489 12.13 -33.56 21.44
C TRP A 489 11.88 -32.30 20.61
N LEU A 490 10.69 -32.16 20.03
CA LEU A 490 10.32 -30.99 19.24
C LEU A 490 10.29 -29.70 20.09
N ALA A 491 9.75 -29.78 21.31
CA ALA A 491 9.78 -28.66 22.24
C ALA A 491 11.21 -28.19 22.57
N GLY A 492 12.12 -29.15 22.88
CA GLY A 492 13.53 -28.83 23.12
C GLY A 492 14.22 -28.25 21.88
N ARG A 493 13.86 -28.76 20.69
CA ARG A 493 14.39 -28.26 19.41
C ARG A 493 14.03 -26.81 19.15
N PHE A 494 12.79 -26.39 19.46
CA PHE A 494 12.38 -24.98 19.37
C PHE A 494 13.19 -24.08 20.30
N LEU A 495 13.51 -24.56 21.50
CA LEU A 495 14.33 -23.86 22.50
C LEU A 495 15.85 -23.92 22.22
N GLY A 496 16.27 -24.50 21.10
CA GLY A 496 17.68 -24.64 20.74
C GLY A 496 18.45 -25.67 21.58
N GLU A 497 17.75 -26.56 22.27
CA GLU A 497 18.33 -27.62 23.07
C GLU A 497 18.48 -28.91 22.26
N ASP A 498 19.56 -29.66 22.53
CA ASP A 498 19.77 -31.00 21.97
C ASP A 498 19.16 -32.07 22.89
N PRO A 499 18.02 -32.68 22.56
CA PRO A 499 17.32 -33.56 23.49
C PRO A 499 18.07 -34.89 23.63
N LYS A 500 18.47 -35.24 24.85
CA LYS A 500 19.41 -36.36 25.10
C LYS A 500 18.86 -37.76 24.77
N LYS A 501 17.53 -37.94 24.67
CA LYS A 501 16.87 -39.23 24.34
C LYS A 501 15.47 -39.00 23.75
N ALA A 502 15.25 -39.36 22.49
CA ALA A 502 13.94 -39.44 21.87
C ALA A 502 13.80 -40.70 21.02
N LYS A 503 12.57 -41.19 20.82
CA LYS A 503 12.31 -42.29 19.88
C LYS A 503 12.52 -41.78 18.46
N ARG A 504 13.06 -42.62 17.58
CA ARG A 504 13.30 -42.26 16.17
C ARG A 504 12.05 -41.71 15.47
N SER A 505 10.88 -42.32 15.70
CA SER A 505 9.60 -41.84 15.16
C SER A 505 9.24 -40.43 15.64
N SER A 506 9.55 -40.08 16.89
CA SER A 506 9.30 -38.74 17.43
C SER A 506 10.28 -37.70 16.84
N ILE A 507 11.51 -38.11 16.52
CA ILE A 507 12.48 -37.26 15.84
C ILE A 507 12.05 -37.01 14.40
N ASP A 508 11.62 -38.05 13.67
CA ASP A 508 11.20 -37.95 12.28
C ASP A 508 9.95 -37.04 12.17
N GLU A 509 8.91 -37.29 12.99
CA GLU A 509 7.71 -36.43 13.05
C GLU A 509 8.04 -35.00 13.49
N GLY A 510 8.90 -34.85 14.51
CA GLY A 510 9.30 -33.54 15.01
C GLY A 510 10.11 -32.74 13.99
N THR A 511 10.98 -33.40 13.22
CA THR A 511 11.81 -32.74 12.19
C THR A 511 10.94 -32.25 11.04
N ALA A 512 9.98 -33.06 10.60
CA ALA A 512 9.01 -32.64 9.57
C ALA A 512 8.20 -31.43 10.04
N TYR A 513 7.72 -31.46 11.29
CA TYR A 513 6.98 -30.33 11.87
C TYR A 513 7.85 -29.08 12.03
N GLU A 514 9.08 -29.22 12.53
CA GLU A 514 10.01 -28.09 12.69
C GLU A 514 10.30 -27.41 11.35
N ALA A 515 10.53 -28.21 10.31
CA ALA A 515 10.79 -27.70 8.97
C ALA A 515 9.59 -26.91 8.41
N ALA A 516 8.37 -27.41 8.60
CA ALA A 516 7.16 -26.78 8.05
C ALA A 516 6.65 -25.60 8.88
N TYR A 517 6.72 -25.65 10.21
CA TYR A 517 6.01 -24.70 11.09
C TYR A 517 6.88 -24.12 12.21
N GLY A 518 8.14 -24.54 12.34
CA GLY A 518 8.99 -24.10 13.45
C GLY A 518 9.23 -22.59 13.48
N PHE A 519 9.10 -21.91 12.34
CA PHE A 519 9.21 -20.45 12.27
C PHE A 519 8.06 -19.74 13.01
N LEU A 520 6.86 -20.33 13.04
CA LEU A 520 5.68 -19.76 13.72
C LEU A 520 5.87 -19.68 15.24
N TRP A 521 6.47 -20.73 15.80
CA TRP A 521 6.77 -20.82 17.24
C TRP A 521 7.82 -19.80 17.72
N ARG A 522 8.62 -19.27 16.81
CA ARG A 522 9.70 -18.30 17.10
C ARG A 522 9.29 -16.86 16.79
N ARG A 523 8.08 -16.64 16.27
CA ARG A 523 7.65 -15.33 15.78
C ARG A 523 7.02 -14.46 16.87
N GLU A 524 6.43 -15.09 17.88
CA GLU A 524 5.77 -14.44 19.02
C GLU A 524 6.49 -14.78 20.32
N ASP A 525 7.06 -13.76 20.99
CA ASP A 525 7.79 -13.92 22.25
C ASP A 525 6.93 -14.60 23.33
N VAL A 526 5.63 -14.26 23.38
CA VAL A 526 4.68 -14.83 24.36
C VAL A 526 4.50 -16.34 24.17
N ILE A 527 4.42 -16.80 22.92
CA ILE A 527 4.29 -18.24 22.60
C ILE A 527 5.57 -18.97 23.01
N PHE A 528 6.72 -18.35 22.74
CA PHE A 528 8.02 -18.91 23.07
C PHE A 528 8.26 -18.98 24.59
N ASP A 529 7.94 -17.93 25.33
CA ASP A 529 8.05 -17.85 26.79
C ASP A 529 7.19 -18.93 27.47
N MET A 530 5.96 -19.14 26.98
CA MET A 530 5.08 -20.18 27.49
C MET A 530 5.60 -21.60 27.21
N LEU A 531 6.20 -21.81 26.05
CA LEU A 531 6.86 -23.07 25.72
C LEU A 531 8.02 -23.32 26.70
N GLU A 532 8.85 -22.30 26.96
CA GLU A 532 9.95 -22.36 27.91
C GLU A 532 9.44 -22.69 29.33
N GLU A 533 8.41 -21.98 29.83
CA GLU A 533 7.81 -22.22 31.15
C GLU A 533 7.37 -23.68 31.32
N ILE A 534 6.65 -24.23 30.31
CA ILE A 534 6.13 -25.60 30.36
C ILE A 534 7.26 -26.64 30.28
N VAL A 535 8.28 -26.41 29.46
CA VAL A 535 9.44 -27.30 29.37
C VAL A 535 10.25 -27.27 30.67
N LEU A 536 10.45 -26.09 31.27
CA LEU A 536 11.13 -25.94 32.56
C LEU A 536 10.36 -26.61 33.70
N ALA A 537 9.03 -26.49 33.75
CA ALA A 537 8.21 -27.12 34.78
C ALA A 537 8.21 -28.66 34.74
N LYS A 538 8.62 -29.27 33.62
CA LYS A 538 8.76 -30.72 33.46
C LYS A 538 10.10 -31.24 33.99
N ARG A 539 11.10 -30.38 34.14
CA ARG A 539 12.43 -30.69 34.68
C ARG A 539 12.39 -30.74 36.19
#